data_AF-A0A1C5KG61-F1
#
_entry.id   AF-A0A1C5KG61-F1
#
_cell.length_a   1.000
_cell.length_b   1.000
_cell.length_c   1.000
_cell.angle_alpha   90.00
_cell.angle_beta   90.00
_cell.angle_gamma   90.00
#
_symmetry.space_group_name_H-M   'P 1'
#
loop_
_entity.id
_entity.type
_entity.pdbx_description
1 polymer ?
#
loop_
_entity_poly.entity_id
_entity_poly.type
_entity_poly.pdbx_seq_one_letter_code
_entity_poly.pdbx_strand_id
1 'polypeptide(L)'
;MNLAEMLEELRKKALADPKLRKRLLETRKEKAPLSAFCSLCRELGYPIYEMDLIQEGEEFYASMRRSTNGGGENSPMLDGEDDFYELFFASISFENSGLDREKG
;
A
#
# COMPACT_ATOMS: atom_id res chain seq x y z
N MET A 1 6.43 14.27 -7.38
CA MET A 1 5.81 12.93 -7.47
C MET A 1 4.64 12.94 -6.52
N ASN A 2 3.46 12.55 -6.97
CA ASN A 2 2.33 12.31 -6.07
C ASN A 2 2.52 10.98 -5.31
N LEU A 3 1.65 10.68 -4.35
CA LEU A 3 1.74 9.47 -3.53
C LEU A 3 1.76 8.19 -4.38
N ALA A 4 0.86 8.10 -5.37
CA ALA A 4 0.75 6.94 -6.25
C ALA A 4 2.04 6.70 -7.07
N GLU A 5 2.64 7.76 -7.63
CA GLU A 5 3.92 7.67 -8.34
C GLU A 5 5.05 7.20 -7.42
N MET A 6 5.10 7.72 -6.19
CA MET A 6 6.12 7.32 -5.21
C MET A 6 5.97 5.86 -4.81
N LEU A 7 4.75 5.39 -4.56
CA LEU A 7 4.46 3.99 -4.23
C LEU A 7 4.80 3.06 -5.39
N GLU A 8 4.49 3.45 -6.63
CA GLU A 8 4.80 2.66 -7.82
C GLU A 8 6.32 2.54 -8.06
N GLU A 9 7.08 3.63 -7.91
CA GLU A 9 8.54 3.58 -8.01
C GLU A 9 9.16 2.76 -6.87
N LEU A 10 8.66 2.90 -5.64
CA LEU A 10 9.11 2.09 -4.51
C LEU A 10 8.79 0.60 -4.74
N ARG A 11 7.63 0.27 -5.33
CA ARG A 11 7.23 -1.09 -5.68
C ARG A 11 8.19 -1.69 -6.70
N LYS A 12 8.49 -0.99 -7.79
CA LYS A 12 9.46 -1.44 -8.81
C LYS A 12 10.84 -1.71 -8.19
N LYS A 13 11.31 -0.82 -7.31
CA LYS A 13 12.57 -1.02 -6.60
C LYS A 13 12.54 -2.23 -5.68
N ALA A 14 11.44 -2.44 -4.94
CA ALA A 14 11.28 -3.62 -4.10
C ALA A 14 11.29 -4.90 -4.94
N LEU A 15 10.64 -4.93 -6.09
CA LEU A 15 10.65 -6.10 -6.97
C LEU A 15 12.04 -6.39 -7.56
N ALA A 16 12.82 -5.36 -7.85
CA ALA A 16 14.19 -5.50 -8.36
C ALA A 16 15.24 -5.82 -7.27
N ASP A 17 14.99 -5.44 -6.02
CA ASP A 17 15.91 -5.66 -4.88
C ASP A 17 15.25 -6.49 -3.77
N PRO A 18 15.57 -7.80 -3.69
CA PRO A 18 15.04 -8.69 -2.65
C PRO A 18 15.35 -8.25 -1.22
N LYS A 19 16.45 -7.54 -0.99
CA LYS A 19 16.80 -7.02 0.36
C LYS A 19 15.88 -5.88 0.73
N LEU A 20 15.63 -4.95 -0.19
CA LEU A 20 14.67 -3.88 0.02
C LEU A 20 13.25 -4.44 0.23
N ARG A 21 12.82 -5.38 -0.61
CA ARG A 21 11.53 -6.07 -0.45
C ARG A 21 11.38 -6.69 0.94
N LYS A 22 12.40 -7.41 1.40
CA LYS A 22 12.39 -8.02 2.73
C LYS A 22 12.26 -6.95 3.83
N ARG A 23 13.04 -5.87 3.76
CA ARG A 23 12.97 -4.76 4.73
C ARG A 23 11.58 -4.13 4.78
N LEU A 24 10.95 -3.92 3.62
CA LEU A 24 9.57 -3.41 3.53
C LEU A 24 8.58 -4.40 4.17
N LEU A 25 8.68 -5.70 3.86
CA LEU A 25 7.81 -6.72 4.46
C LEU A 25 7.99 -6.86 5.97
N GLU A 26 9.19 -6.61 6.49
CA GLU A 26 9.48 -6.65 7.93
C GLU A 26 8.77 -5.52 8.70
N THR A 27 8.48 -4.36 8.07
CA THR A 27 7.75 -3.28 8.75
C THR A 27 6.34 -3.72 9.16
N ARG A 28 5.73 -4.70 8.48
CA ARG A 28 4.42 -5.28 8.87
C ARG A 28 4.44 -6.00 10.21
N LYS A 29 5.62 -6.37 10.71
CA LYS A 29 5.79 -7.08 11.98
C LYS A 29 6.04 -6.13 13.16
N GLU A 30 6.22 -4.85 12.89
CA GLU A 30 6.45 -3.83 13.92
C GLU A 30 5.18 -3.54 14.71
N LYS A 31 5.35 -2.95 15.91
CA LYS A 31 4.20 -2.55 16.76
C LYS A 31 3.30 -1.50 16.11
N ALA A 32 3.87 -0.67 15.22
CA ALA A 32 3.18 0.35 14.45
C ALA A 32 3.54 0.20 12.95
N PRO A 33 2.90 -0.73 12.23
CA PRO A 33 3.29 -1.10 10.86
C PRO A 33 3.31 0.05 9.86
N LEU A 34 2.26 0.88 9.86
CA LEU A 34 2.12 2.04 8.98
C LEU A 34 3.24 3.07 9.22
N SER A 35 3.49 3.39 10.48
CA SER A 35 4.55 4.33 10.88
C SER A 35 5.94 3.81 10.54
N ALA A 36 6.19 2.51 10.73
CA ALA A 36 7.43 1.86 10.36
C ALA A 36 7.65 1.87 8.84
N PHE A 37 6.60 1.60 8.05
CA PHE A 37 6.63 1.69 6.59
C PHE A 37 6.93 3.12 6.12
N CYS A 38 6.20 4.13 6.63
CA CYS A 38 6.42 5.53 6.26
C CYS A 38 7.82 6.01 6.66
N SER A 39 8.36 5.53 7.79
CA SER A 39 9.74 5.81 8.21
C SER A 39 10.76 5.26 7.24
N LEU A 40 10.61 4.00 6.84
CA LEU A 40 11.48 3.38 5.85
C LEU A 40 11.36 4.08 4.47
N CYS A 41 10.16 4.48 4.05
CA CYS A 41 9.97 5.25 2.81
C CYS A 41 10.79 6.55 2.84
N ARG A 42 10.72 7.29 3.95
CA ARG A 42 11.47 8.55 4.13
C ARG A 42 12.98 8.34 4.17
N GLU A 43 13.45 7.27 4.80
CA GLU A 43 14.87 6.88 4.75
C GLU A 43 15.36 6.60 3.32
N LEU A 44 14.47 6.09 2.46
CA LEU A 44 14.75 5.80 1.04
C LEU A 44 14.57 7.03 0.13
N GLY A 45 14.24 8.20 0.68
CA GLY A 45 14.05 9.45 -0.05
C GLY A 45 12.63 9.67 -0.59
N TYR A 46 11.66 8.88 -0.15
CA TYR A 46 10.25 9.04 -0.50
C TYR A 46 9.51 9.75 0.64
N PRO A 47 9.11 11.02 0.49
CA PRO A 47 8.38 11.77 1.52
C PRO A 47 6.92 11.30 1.62
N ILE A 48 6.72 10.04 2.02
CA ILE A 48 5.42 9.41 2.27
C ILE A 48 5.15 9.50 3.77
N TYR A 49 4.02 10.10 4.14
CA TYR A 49 3.57 10.24 5.51
C TYR A 49 2.27 9.47 5.75
N GLU A 50 2.01 9.16 7.02
CA GLU A 50 0.81 8.41 7.43
C GLU A 50 -0.48 9.15 6.99
N MET A 51 -0.48 10.48 7.11
CA MET A 51 -1.62 11.30 6.68
C MET A 51 -1.87 11.20 5.17
N ASP A 52 -0.84 11.08 4.33
CA ASP A 52 -1.03 10.97 2.87
C ASP A 52 -1.72 9.65 2.51
N LEU A 53 -1.35 8.56 3.20
CA LEU A 53 -1.96 7.24 3.00
C LEU A 53 -3.40 7.19 3.52
N ILE A 54 -3.66 7.84 4.66
CA ILE A 54 -5.00 7.89 5.27
C ILE A 54 -5.95 8.80 4.46
N GLN A 55 -5.48 9.99 4.05
CA GLN A 55 -6.30 10.97 3.32
C GLN A 55 -6.70 10.48 1.94
N GLU A 56 -5.80 9.83 1.20
CA GLU A 56 -6.14 9.30 -0.12
C GLU A 56 -7.13 8.11 -0.04
N GLY A 57 -7.12 7.34 1.06
CA GLY A 57 -8.14 6.32 1.34
C GLY A 57 -9.51 6.94 1.70
N GLU A 58 -9.52 8.04 2.46
CA GLU A 58 -10.75 8.74 2.83
C GLU A 58 -11.34 9.58 1.67
N GLU A 59 -10.53 10.19 0.81
CA GLU A 59 -10.98 10.95 -0.36
C GLU A 59 -11.60 10.04 -1.44
N PHE A 60 -11.06 8.82 -1.61
CA PHE A 60 -11.68 7.82 -2.49
C PHE A 60 -13.04 7.36 -1.94
N TYR A 61 -13.14 7.06 -0.64
CA TYR A 61 -14.39 6.74 0.05
C TYR A 61 -15.45 7.86 -0.04
N ALA A 62 -15.05 9.12 0.14
CA ALA A 62 -15.93 10.27 0.05
C ALA A 62 -16.42 10.54 -1.39
N SER A 63 -15.59 10.26 -2.40
CA SER A 63 -15.97 10.40 -3.82
C SER A 63 -17.04 9.38 -4.24
N MET A 64 -17.02 8.17 -3.67
CA MET A 64 -18.02 7.12 -3.93
C MET A 64 -19.34 7.37 -3.20
N ARG A 65 -19.32 8.07 -2.05
CA ARG A 65 -20.54 8.45 -1.29
C ARG A 65 -21.26 9.70 -1.77
N ARG A 66 -20.74 10.45 -2.73
CA ARG A 66 -21.36 11.72 -3.17
C ARG A 66 -22.49 11.56 -4.20
N SER A 67 -22.92 10.33 -4.48
CA SER A 67 -23.95 10.04 -5.49
C SER A 67 -25.09 9.18 -4.95
N THR A 68 -25.78 9.65 -3.92
CA THR A 68 -27.26 9.72 -3.87
C THR A 68 -27.72 10.40 -2.60
N ASN A 69 -28.71 11.26 -2.77
CA ASN A 69 -29.44 11.93 -1.71
C ASN A 69 -30.08 10.89 -0.76
N GLY A 70 -29.59 10.80 0.48
CA GLY A 70 -30.35 10.22 1.60
C GLY A 70 -29.71 9.02 2.31
N GLY A 71 -29.30 9.25 3.56
CA GLY A 71 -29.46 8.36 4.71
C GLY A 71 -28.95 6.91 4.64
N GLY A 72 -28.04 6.57 5.56
CA GLY A 72 -27.83 5.17 5.94
C GLY A 72 -26.44 4.89 6.48
N GLU A 73 -26.30 4.95 7.80
CA GLU A 73 -25.21 4.30 8.54
C GLU A 73 -25.26 2.79 8.25
N ASN A 74 -24.48 2.31 7.27
CA ASN A 74 -23.97 0.94 7.07
C ASN A 74 -23.64 0.74 5.58
N SER A 75 -22.52 1.31 5.12
CA SER A 75 -21.89 0.78 3.90
C SER A 75 -20.90 -0.29 4.36
N PRO A 76 -21.01 -1.55 3.91
CA PRO A 76 -20.05 -2.58 4.27
C PRO A 76 -18.68 -2.14 3.75
N MET A 77 -17.72 -1.92 4.65
CA MET A 77 -16.33 -1.69 4.27
C MET A 77 -15.87 -2.93 3.51
N LEU A 78 -15.54 -2.77 2.23
CA LEU A 78 -14.72 -3.74 1.52
C LEU A 78 -13.32 -3.60 2.12
N ASP A 79 -13.07 -4.40 3.15
CA ASP A 79 -11.87 -4.40 3.98
C ASP A 79 -10.62 -4.58 3.08
N GLY A 80 -9.97 -3.47 2.69
CA GLY A 80 -8.67 -3.46 2.01
C GLY A 80 -8.62 -3.07 0.52
N GLU A 81 -9.74 -2.82 -0.18
CA GLU A 81 -9.68 -2.40 -1.60
C GLU A 81 -9.36 -0.90 -1.78
N ASP A 82 -9.58 -0.10 -0.73
CA ASP A 82 -9.33 1.36 -0.70
C ASP A 82 -8.05 1.76 0.06
N ASP A 83 -7.27 0.79 0.53
CA ASP A 83 -6.06 1.06 1.32
C ASP A 83 -4.80 0.90 0.46
N PHE A 84 -4.22 2.03 0.03
CA PHE A 84 -2.95 2.07 -0.70
C PHE A 84 -1.82 1.32 0.00
N TYR A 85 -1.84 1.26 1.34
CA TYR A 85 -0.86 0.50 2.12
C TYR A 85 -1.04 -1.00 1.90
N GLU A 86 -2.25 -1.54 2.02
CA GLU A 86 -2.50 -2.97 1.79
C GLU A 86 -2.33 -3.36 0.31
N LEU A 87 -2.73 -2.50 -0.63
CA LEU A 87 -2.50 -2.70 -2.07
C LEU A 87 -1.00 -2.76 -2.41
N PHE A 88 -0.19 -1.87 -1.83
CA PHE A 88 1.26 -1.89 -2.00
C PHE A 88 1.82 -3.24 -1.52
N PHE A 89 1.45 -3.68 -0.32
CA PHE A 89 1.95 -4.93 0.24
C PHE A 89 1.50 -6.17 -0.53
N ALA A 90 0.26 -6.21 -1.02
CA ALA A 90 -0.20 -7.26 -1.91
C ALA A 90 0.71 -7.35 -3.14
N SER A 91 0.97 -6.23 -3.81
CA SER A 91 1.76 -6.19 -5.04
C SER A 91 3.20 -6.70 -4.86
N ILE A 92 3.84 -6.46 -3.71
CA ILE A 92 5.18 -6.95 -3.42
C ILE A 92 5.18 -8.30 -2.69
N SER A 93 4.04 -8.85 -2.30
CA SER A 93 3.95 -10.17 -1.65
C SER A 93 3.75 -11.29 -2.67
N PHE A 94 2.95 -11.07 -3.71
CA PHE A 94 2.57 -12.12 -4.66
C PHE A 94 3.62 -12.42 -5.75
N GLU A 95 4.56 -11.53 -6.04
CA GLU A 95 5.63 -11.76 -7.04
C GLU A 95 6.82 -12.58 -6.48
N ASN A 96 6.54 -13.69 -5.79
CA ASN A 96 7.51 -14.76 -5.61
C ASN A 96 6.96 -16.16 -5.94
N SER A 97 5.69 -16.25 -6.38
CA SER A 97 5.30 -17.31 -7.30
C SER A 97 5.83 -16.99 -8.69
N GLY A 98 7.17 -16.98 -8.81
CA GLY A 98 7.74 -17.61 -9.98
C GLY A 98 7.08 -18.98 -10.05
N LEU A 99 6.26 -19.18 -11.07
CA LEU A 99 6.12 -20.51 -11.60
C LEU A 99 7.55 -21.00 -11.84
N ASP A 100 8.00 -21.83 -10.91
CA ASP A 100 8.80 -23.01 -11.15
C ASP A 100 8.18 -23.81 -12.31
N ARG A 101 8.23 -23.23 -13.52
CA ARG A 101 8.07 -23.93 -14.79
C ARG A 101 9.43 -24.01 -15.45
N GLU A 102 10.40 -24.53 -14.71
CA GLU A 102 11.49 -25.27 -15.32
C GLU A 102 11.37 -26.74 -14.93
N LYS A 103 10.98 -27.53 -15.94
CA LYS A 103 11.48 -28.89 -16.22
C LYS A 103 11.20 -29.96 -15.14
N GLY A 104 10.10 -30.69 -15.38
CA GLY A 104 9.97 -32.12 -15.11
C GLY A 104 9.33 -32.78 -16.33
#